data_AF-A0A925Q4A1-F1
#
_entry.id   AF-A0A925Q4A1-F1
#
_cell.length_a   1.000
_cell.length_b   1.000
_cell.length_c   1.000
_cell.angle_alpha   90.00
_cell.angle_beta   90.00
_cell.angle_gamma   90.00
#
_symmetry.space_group_name_H-M   'P 1'
#
loop_
_entity.id
_entity.type
_entity.pdbx_description
1 polymer ?
#
loop_
_entity_poly.entity_id
_entity_poly.type
_entity_poly.pdbx_seq_one_letter_code
_entity_poly.pdbx_strand_id
1 'polypeptide(L)'
;MENAAVSCPCALSSLLVLIILACCSHGAIAQSAPADSQGTPVEAIEVAVPIIDKVDSGHIGSGYCGSHSDDASPVVNEDVFRKLIAPDSRNSSRSAKDRCAFLKRLKVDFSKHSLLNYRVNGDCFIRATAKVTRNEIVKKYTLWITRIYGGCRAAGTFEGWLVVDKLLPDYDVEAVVSERDEWAPRELLKP
;
A
#
# COMPACT_ATOMS: atom_id res chain seq x y z
N MET A 1 -49.99 23.63 0.25
CA MET A 1 -49.58 22.31 -0.25
C MET A 1 -48.56 21.77 0.72
N GLU A 2 -49.07 21.06 1.71
CA GLU A 2 -48.33 20.28 2.71
C GLU A 2 -47.73 19.03 2.05
N ASN A 3 -46.60 18.55 2.58
CA ASN A 3 -46.18 17.15 2.67
C ASN A 3 -44.84 17.14 3.44
N ALA A 4 -44.85 16.90 4.74
CA ALA A 4 -44.91 15.61 5.44
C ALA A 4 -43.51 14.97 5.60
N ALA A 5 -43.07 14.96 6.86
CA ALA A 5 -41.83 14.38 7.36
C ALA A 5 -41.91 12.84 7.41
N VAL A 6 -40.77 12.17 7.21
CA VAL A 6 -40.63 10.73 7.45
C VAL A 6 -39.63 10.51 8.59
N SER A 7 -40.16 9.92 9.65
CA SER A 7 -39.48 9.46 10.86
C SER A 7 -38.94 8.04 10.63
N CYS A 8 -37.74 7.75 11.14
CA CYS A 8 -37.19 6.40 11.24
C CYS A 8 -36.98 6.03 12.71
N PRO A 9 -37.65 5.01 13.25
CA PRO A 9 -37.35 4.45 14.55
C PRO A 9 -36.60 3.13 14.37
N CYS A 10 -35.37 3.03 14.89
CA CYS A 10 -34.74 1.73 15.13
C CYS A 10 -34.44 1.60 16.61
N ALA A 11 -35.27 0.77 17.23
CA ALA A 11 -35.32 0.45 18.63
C ALA A 11 -34.04 -0.25 19.12
N LEU A 12 -33.68 0.08 20.36
CA LEU A 12 -32.88 -0.77 21.21
C LEU A 12 -33.57 -2.13 21.40
N SER A 13 -32.81 -3.21 21.34
CA SER A 13 -33.20 -4.45 22.03
C SER A 13 -31.97 -5.10 22.64
N SER A 14 -31.93 -5.05 23.97
CA SER A 14 -31.15 -5.92 24.85
C SER A 14 -31.58 -7.39 24.70
N LEU A 15 -30.63 -8.32 24.81
CA LEU A 15 -30.72 -9.68 25.39
C LEU A 15 -29.31 -10.30 25.25
N LEU A 16 -28.48 -10.40 26.29
CA LEU A 16 -28.44 -11.43 27.33
C LEU A 16 -28.96 -12.80 26.85
N VAL A 17 -28.12 -13.86 26.88
CA VAL A 17 -28.39 -15.19 27.48
C VAL A 17 -27.31 -16.23 27.11
N LEU A 18 -26.75 -16.80 28.19
CA LEU A 18 -26.19 -18.14 28.45
C LEU A 18 -25.29 -18.90 27.44
N ILE A 19 -24.06 -19.09 27.93
CA ILE A 19 -23.33 -20.36 28.11
C ILE A 19 -24.19 -21.63 27.92
N ILE A 20 -23.81 -22.48 26.96
CA ILE A 20 -23.97 -23.93 27.06
C ILE A 20 -22.63 -24.61 26.77
N LEU A 21 -22.08 -25.17 27.84
CA LEU A 21 -21.06 -26.20 27.86
C LEU A 21 -21.73 -27.51 27.40
N ALA A 22 -21.26 -28.12 26.31
CA ALA A 22 -21.65 -29.47 25.94
C ALA A 22 -20.39 -30.30 25.65
N CYS A 23 -20.03 -31.13 26.63
CA CYS A 23 -19.16 -32.29 26.45
C CYS A 23 -19.80 -33.24 25.43
N CYS A 24 -19.07 -33.63 24.38
CA CYS A 24 -19.33 -34.88 23.68
C CYS A 24 -18.00 -35.60 23.44
N SER A 25 -17.97 -36.79 23.99
CA SER A 25 -16.87 -37.73 24.09
C SER A 25 -16.92 -38.71 22.92
N HIS A 26 -15.73 -39.09 22.43
CA HIS A 26 -15.38 -40.34 21.74
C HIS A 26 -16.06 -40.70 20.40
N GLY A 27 -15.22 -40.65 19.34
CA GLY A 27 -15.45 -41.35 18.08
C GLY A 27 -14.18 -41.35 17.24
N ALA A 28 -13.19 -42.19 17.61
CA ALA A 28 -11.99 -42.40 16.81
C ALA A 28 -12.34 -43.28 15.60
N ILE A 29 -12.64 -42.66 14.46
CA ILE A 29 -12.71 -43.33 13.17
C ILE A 29 -11.38 -43.07 12.47
N ALA A 30 -10.57 -44.13 12.32
CA ALA A 30 -9.37 -44.12 11.51
C ALA A 30 -9.76 -43.92 10.04
N GLN A 31 -9.74 -42.68 9.58
CA GLN A 31 -9.80 -42.35 8.16
C GLN A 31 -8.41 -42.58 7.55
N SER A 32 -8.30 -43.63 6.74
CA SER A 32 -7.19 -43.82 5.82
C SER A 32 -7.09 -42.61 4.90
N ALA A 33 -5.98 -41.87 5.01
CA ALA A 33 -5.68 -40.70 4.21
C ALA A 33 -5.67 -41.05 2.71
N PRO A 34 -6.42 -40.33 1.86
CA PRO A 34 -6.23 -40.43 0.42
C PRO A 34 -4.85 -39.89 0.06
N ALA A 35 -4.15 -40.62 -0.80
CA ALA A 35 -2.82 -40.34 -1.29
C ALA A 35 -2.68 -38.88 -1.74
N ASP A 36 -1.62 -38.23 -1.24
CA ASP A 36 -1.14 -36.91 -1.62
C ASP A 36 -1.12 -36.75 -3.15
N SER A 37 -2.15 -36.10 -3.70
CA SER A 37 -2.02 -35.46 -4.99
C SER A 37 -1.10 -34.27 -4.78
N GLN A 38 0.20 -34.48 -5.02
CA GLN A 38 1.18 -33.41 -5.18
C GLN A 38 0.76 -32.58 -6.40
N GLY A 39 -0.23 -31.71 -6.22
CA GLY A 39 -0.54 -30.66 -7.18
C GLY A 39 0.70 -29.83 -7.31
N THR A 40 1.28 -29.79 -8.50
CA THR A 40 2.34 -28.84 -8.83
C THR A 40 1.87 -27.46 -8.37
N PRO A 41 2.62 -26.76 -7.50
CA PRO A 41 2.24 -25.42 -7.10
C PRO A 41 2.06 -24.61 -8.37
N VAL A 42 0.85 -24.13 -8.59
CA VAL A 42 0.56 -23.21 -9.69
C VAL A 42 1.37 -21.97 -9.39
N GLU A 43 2.54 -21.90 -10.01
CA GLU A 43 3.47 -20.80 -9.84
C GLU A 43 2.73 -19.53 -10.25
N ALA A 44 2.51 -18.65 -9.28
CA ALA A 44 1.71 -17.48 -9.53
C ALA A 44 2.47 -16.57 -10.49
N ILE A 45 1.88 -16.33 -11.67
CA ILE A 45 2.48 -15.49 -12.70
C ILE A 45 2.42 -14.05 -12.21
N GLU A 46 3.54 -13.54 -11.71
CA GLU A 46 3.70 -12.13 -11.40
C GLU A 46 4.00 -11.34 -12.67
N VAL A 47 3.12 -10.39 -13.00
CA VAL A 47 3.27 -9.50 -14.15
C VAL A 47 3.80 -8.15 -13.68
N ALA A 48 4.87 -7.65 -14.30
CA ALA A 48 5.39 -6.32 -14.00
C ALA A 48 4.43 -5.23 -14.50
N VAL A 49 4.12 -4.26 -13.65
CA VAL A 49 3.30 -3.09 -14.00
C VAL A 49 4.24 -1.92 -14.36
N PRO A 50 4.07 -1.28 -15.52
CA PRO A 50 4.95 -0.19 -15.92
C PRO A 50 4.77 1.05 -15.03
N ILE A 51 5.89 1.64 -14.63
CA ILE A 51 5.93 2.94 -13.97
C ILE A 51 6.03 4.00 -15.07
N ILE A 52 4.97 4.81 -15.21
CA ILE A 52 4.81 5.82 -16.26
C ILE A 52 5.63 7.06 -15.93
N ASP A 53 5.56 7.49 -14.67
CA ASP A 53 6.29 8.64 -14.17
C ASP A 53 6.67 8.41 -12.70
N LYS A 54 7.76 9.05 -12.26
CA LYS A 54 8.21 8.97 -10.88
C LYS A 54 8.85 10.26 -10.42
N VAL A 55 8.60 10.61 -9.16
CA VAL A 55 9.33 11.69 -8.50
C VAL A 55 9.71 11.24 -7.10
N ASP A 56 10.98 11.46 -6.77
CA ASP A 56 11.55 11.18 -5.47
C ASP A 56 11.74 12.51 -4.71
N SER A 57 11.48 12.52 -3.40
CA SER A 57 11.63 13.72 -2.56
C SER A 57 13.07 14.23 -2.46
N GLY A 58 14.05 13.46 -2.95
CA GLY A 58 15.47 13.68 -2.69
C GLY A 58 15.81 13.56 -1.20
N HIS A 59 17.10 13.64 -0.86
CA HIS A 59 17.57 13.72 0.53
C HIS A 59 17.32 15.13 1.08
N ILE A 60 16.05 15.56 1.12
CA ILE A 60 15.67 16.89 1.62
C ILE A 60 15.16 16.71 3.04
N GLY A 61 15.94 17.21 3.99
CA GLY A 61 15.72 17.06 5.42
C GLY A 61 14.27 17.31 5.84
N SER A 62 13.73 16.36 6.63
CA SER A 62 12.48 16.49 7.39
C SER A 62 11.21 16.84 6.59
N GLY A 63 11.26 16.65 5.26
CA GLY A 63 10.34 17.25 4.32
C GLY A 63 9.10 16.43 3.92
N TYR A 64 8.51 15.57 4.77
CA TYR A 64 7.35 14.74 4.41
C TYR A 64 6.23 15.50 3.69
N CYS A 65 5.75 14.92 2.58
CA CYS A 65 4.65 15.41 1.76
C CYS A 65 3.36 14.62 1.94
N GLY A 66 2.78 14.70 3.13
CA GLY A 66 1.50 14.10 3.42
C GLY A 66 0.88 14.61 4.71
N SER A 67 -0.40 14.36 4.87
CA SER A 67 -1.05 14.40 6.19
C SER A 67 -0.51 13.25 7.04
N HIS A 68 -0.37 13.46 8.34
CA HIS A 68 -0.16 12.42 9.38
C HIS A 68 -1.36 11.46 9.47
N SER A 69 -1.81 10.90 8.34
CA SER A 69 -2.80 9.84 8.35
C SER A 69 -2.04 8.54 8.52
N ASP A 70 -2.16 7.96 9.71
CA ASP A 70 -1.71 6.61 10.05
C ASP A 70 -2.42 5.51 9.22
N ASP A 71 -3.27 5.91 8.27
CA ASP A 71 -3.87 5.07 7.23
C ASP A 71 -2.85 4.83 6.10
N ALA A 72 -1.97 3.86 6.35
CA ALA A 72 -0.84 3.43 5.53
C ALA A 72 -1.21 2.80 4.17
N SER A 73 -2.22 3.32 3.47
CA SER A 73 -2.50 2.89 2.10
C SER A 73 -1.46 3.50 1.15
N PRO A 74 -0.79 2.69 0.31
CA PRO A 74 0.11 3.21 -0.71
C PRO A 74 -0.64 3.90 -1.85
N VAL A 75 -1.98 3.83 -1.91
CA VAL A 75 -2.79 4.41 -3.00
C VAL A 75 -3.27 5.80 -2.62
N VAL A 76 -2.89 6.79 -3.43
CA VAL A 76 -3.29 8.18 -3.23
C VAL A 76 -4.44 8.53 -4.17
N ASN A 77 -5.55 9.02 -3.61
CA ASN A 77 -6.69 9.47 -4.41
C ASN A 77 -6.51 10.91 -4.93
N GLU A 78 -7.35 11.27 -5.91
CA GLU A 78 -7.28 12.55 -6.59
C GLU A 78 -7.45 13.74 -5.65
N ASP A 79 -8.38 13.67 -4.70
CA ASP A 79 -8.65 14.77 -3.76
C ASP A 79 -7.46 15.02 -2.84
N VAL A 80 -6.81 13.95 -2.35
CA VAL A 80 -5.59 14.03 -1.54
C VAL A 80 -4.48 14.65 -2.37
N PHE A 81 -4.24 14.17 -3.59
CA PHE A 81 -3.19 14.72 -4.45
C PHE A 81 -3.43 16.20 -4.76
N ARG A 82 -4.66 16.59 -5.13
CA ARG A 82 -5.04 17.99 -5.39
C ARG A 82 -4.80 18.88 -4.17
N LYS A 83 -5.09 18.41 -2.95
CA LYS A 83 -4.80 19.12 -1.70
C LYS A 83 -3.29 19.28 -1.46
N LEU A 84 -2.48 18.26 -1.78
CA LEU A 84 -1.03 18.29 -1.61
C LEU A 84 -0.35 19.31 -2.54
N ILE A 85 -0.84 19.45 -3.77
CA ILE A 85 -0.26 20.38 -4.77
C ILE A 85 -0.87 21.78 -4.76
N ALA A 86 -1.93 22.01 -3.97
CA ALA A 86 -2.62 23.30 -3.91
C ALA A 86 -1.69 24.42 -3.39
N PRO A 87 -1.74 25.63 -3.99
CA PRO A 87 -0.87 26.75 -3.61
C PRO A 87 -1.10 27.27 -2.18
N ASP A 88 -2.26 26.99 -1.59
CA ASP A 88 -2.72 27.51 -0.29
C ASP A 88 -3.02 26.43 0.75
N SER A 89 -2.37 25.26 0.68
CA SER A 89 -2.52 24.27 1.75
C SER A 89 -2.13 24.94 3.09
N ARG A 90 -3.13 25.14 3.96
CA ARG A 90 -3.06 25.99 5.16
C ARG A 90 -2.20 25.42 6.29
N ASN A 91 -1.30 24.49 6.01
CA ASN A 91 -0.31 23.97 6.95
C ASN A 91 0.93 24.89 7.00
N SER A 92 0.66 26.16 7.29
CA SER A 92 1.35 27.10 8.20
C SER A 92 2.87 27.05 8.44
N SER A 93 3.70 26.77 7.44
CA SER A 93 5.07 27.33 7.41
C SER A 93 5.50 27.57 5.96
N ARG A 94 6.27 28.64 5.70
CA ARG A 94 6.93 28.86 4.40
C ARG A 94 7.64 27.59 3.90
N SER A 95 8.19 26.80 4.83
CA SER A 95 8.83 25.51 4.58
C SER A 95 7.89 24.43 4.02
N ALA A 96 6.62 24.36 4.45
CA ALA A 96 5.67 23.34 3.97
C ALA A 96 5.21 23.56 2.53
N LYS A 97 5.07 24.82 2.09
CA LYS A 97 4.69 25.15 0.70
C LYS A 97 5.76 24.73 -0.32
N ASP A 98 7.04 24.84 0.04
CA ASP A 98 8.15 24.41 -0.82
C ASP A 98 8.35 22.89 -0.78
N ARG A 99 8.05 22.26 0.37
CA ARG A 99 8.30 20.83 0.58
C ARG A 99 7.64 19.92 -0.46
N CYS A 100 6.43 20.25 -0.92
CA CYS A 100 5.69 19.41 -1.88
C CYS A 100 5.59 19.99 -3.29
N ALA A 101 6.33 21.07 -3.56
CA ALA A 101 6.34 21.69 -4.88
C ALA A 101 6.81 20.70 -5.96
N PHE A 102 7.67 19.74 -5.62
CA PHE A 102 8.14 18.71 -6.55
C PHE A 102 7.01 17.82 -7.09
N LEU A 103 5.93 17.61 -6.34
CA LEU A 103 4.78 16.81 -6.77
C LEU A 103 4.03 17.43 -7.96
N LYS A 104 4.14 18.76 -8.14
CA LYS A 104 3.55 19.46 -9.30
C LYS A 104 4.15 19.00 -10.64
N ARG A 105 5.30 18.32 -10.61
CA ARG A 105 5.92 17.73 -11.80
C ARG A 105 5.17 16.49 -12.29
N LEU A 106 4.48 15.79 -11.39
CA LEU A 106 3.70 14.60 -11.72
C LEU A 106 2.44 15.01 -12.49
N LYS A 107 2.31 14.52 -13.71
CA LYS A 107 1.13 14.71 -14.54
C LYS A 107 0.22 13.49 -14.42
N VAL A 108 -0.59 13.47 -13.36
CA VAL A 108 -1.51 12.34 -13.10
C VAL A 108 -2.87 12.59 -13.72
N ASP A 109 -3.28 11.72 -14.64
CA ASP A 109 -4.66 11.60 -15.11
C ASP A 109 -5.35 10.48 -14.33
N PHE A 110 -6.07 10.82 -13.25
CA PHE A 110 -6.71 9.82 -12.37
C PHE A 110 -7.80 8.98 -13.06
N SER A 111 -8.23 9.34 -14.27
CA SER A 111 -9.12 8.49 -15.06
C SER A 111 -8.39 7.29 -15.69
N LYS A 112 -7.09 7.44 -15.98
CA LYS A 112 -6.26 6.43 -16.68
C LYS A 112 -5.17 5.83 -15.81
N HIS A 113 -4.76 6.54 -14.77
CA HIS A 113 -3.61 6.20 -13.95
C HIS A 113 -3.99 6.15 -12.47
N SER A 114 -3.13 5.52 -11.69
CA SER A 114 -3.16 5.56 -10.23
C SER A 114 -1.87 6.15 -9.71
N LEU A 115 -1.97 6.87 -8.59
CA LEU A 115 -0.82 7.42 -7.90
C LEU A 115 -0.51 6.56 -6.69
N LEU A 116 0.71 6.05 -6.63
CA LEU A 116 1.23 5.33 -5.48
C LEU A 116 2.24 6.20 -4.74
N ASN A 117 2.23 6.15 -3.41
CA ASN A 117 3.26 6.73 -2.57
C ASN A 117 3.91 5.66 -1.70
N TYR A 118 5.19 5.83 -1.41
CA TYR A 118 5.88 5.01 -0.44
C TYR A 118 6.88 5.82 0.36
N ARG A 119 7.11 5.36 1.58
CA ARG A 119 8.04 5.96 2.52
C ARG A 119 8.90 4.88 3.13
N VAL A 120 10.21 5.10 3.15
CA VAL A 120 11.14 4.27 3.90
C VAL A 120 11.95 5.12 4.86
N ASN A 121 12.22 4.55 6.03
CA ASN A 121 13.16 5.10 6.99
C ASN A 121 14.49 4.36 6.84
N GLY A 122 15.58 5.06 7.06
CA GLY A 122 16.93 4.51 6.95
C GLY A 122 17.95 5.48 7.48
N ASP A 123 19.12 5.52 6.84
CA ASP A 123 20.17 6.47 7.18
C ASP A 123 20.04 7.81 6.42
N CYS A 124 20.92 8.75 6.73
CA CYS A 124 21.02 10.06 6.08
C CYS A 124 21.44 10.02 4.60
N PHE A 125 21.60 8.86 3.98
CA PHE A 125 21.81 8.75 2.54
C PHE A 125 20.91 7.65 1.94
N ILE A 126 19.83 7.34 2.65
CA ILE A 126 18.85 6.34 2.23
C ILE A 126 18.28 6.73 0.87
N ARG A 127 18.35 5.78 -0.05
CA ARG A 127 17.63 5.78 -1.31
C ARG A 127 16.71 4.58 -1.34
N ALA A 128 15.71 4.62 -2.21
CA ALA A 128 14.92 3.44 -2.50
C ALA A 128 14.62 3.34 -3.98
N THR A 129 14.65 2.11 -4.47
CA THR A 129 14.07 1.75 -5.76
C THR A 129 12.72 1.11 -5.51
N ALA A 130 11.79 1.29 -6.44
CA ALA A 130 10.47 0.70 -6.35
C ALA A 130 10.09 0.01 -7.66
N LYS A 131 9.34 -1.09 -7.51
CA LYS A 131 8.77 -1.89 -8.60
C LYS A 131 7.36 -2.26 -8.24
N VAL A 132 6.47 -2.34 -9.22
CA VAL A 132 5.10 -2.80 -9.02
C VAL A 132 4.91 -4.09 -9.79
N THR A 133 4.39 -5.11 -9.12
CA THR A 133 3.93 -6.36 -9.75
C THR A 133 2.45 -6.56 -9.51
N ARG A 134 1.80 -7.29 -10.41
CA ARG A 134 0.41 -7.72 -10.32
C ARG A 134 0.36 -9.23 -10.32
N ASN A 135 -0.37 -9.79 -9.38
CA ASN A 135 -0.70 -11.20 -9.33
C ASN A 135 -2.18 -11.39 -9.59
N GLU A 136 -2.51 -12.06 -10.70
CA GLU A 136 -3.90 -12.25 -11.14
C GLU A 136 -4.65 -13.33 -10.35
N ILE A 137 -3.93 -14.27 -9.74
CA ILE A 137 -4.52 -15.38 -8.98
C ILE A 137 -5.04 -14.88 -7.63
N VAL A 138 -4.19 -14.16 -6.90
CA VAL A 138 -4.56 -13.61 -5.59
C VAL A 138 -5.19 -12.21 -5.69
N LYS A 139 -5.35 -11.68 -6.91
CA LYS A 139 -5.84 -10.32 -7.18
C LYS A 139 -5.15 -9.27 -6.32
N LYS A 140 -3.82 -9.21 -6.43
CA LYS A 140 -3.00 -8.30 -5.61
C LYS A 140 -1.98 -7.56 -6.45
N TYR A 141 -1.84 -6.27 -6.19
CA TYR A 141 -0.68 -5.47 -6.60
C TYR A 141 0.31 -5.40 -5.44
N THR A 142 1.58 -5.67 -5.74
CA THR A 142 2.66 -5.56 -4.77
C THR A 142 3.61 -4.44 -5.19
N LEU A 143 3.70 -3.42 -4.33
CA LEU A 143 4.70 -2.36 -4.41
C LEU A 143 5.96 -2.82 -3.66
N TRP A 144 6.93 -3.33 -4.40
CA TRP A 144 8.23 -3.74 -3.90
C TRP A 144 9.12 -2.52 -3.76
N ILE A 145 9.72 -2.35 -2.58
CA ILE A 145 10.57 -1.21 -2.26
C ILE A 145 11.90 -1.75 -1.73
N THR A 146 12.97 -1.58 -2.50
CA THR A 146 14.33 -1.96 -2.06
C THR A 146 15.02 -0.74 -1.45
N ARG A 147 15.44 -0.86 -0.19
CA ARG A 147 16.24 0.15 0.51
C ARG A 147 17.70 0.05 0.09
N ILE A 148 18.31 1.21 -0.14
CA ILE A 148 19.74 1.35 -0.42
C ILE A 148 20.33 2.32 0.61
N TYR A 149 21.04 1.78 1.58
CA TYR A 149 21.72 2.56 2.63
C TYR A 149 23.00 3.20 2.09
N GLY A 150 23.29 4.44 2.52
CA GLY A 150 24.52 5.13 2.13
C GLY A 150 25.62 5.13 3.20
N GLY A 151 25.41 4.46 4.33
CA GLY A 151 26.43 4.13 5.32
C GLY A 151 26.66 5.19 6.40
N CYS A 152 25.68 6.03 6.72
CA CYS A 152 25.81 7.02 7.79
C CYS A 152 24.96 6.68 9.02
N ARG A 153 25.29 7.28 10.17
CA ARG A 153 24.64 6.99 11.47
C ARG A 153 23.42 7.85 11.79
N ALA A 154 23.15 8.88 11.00
CA ALA A 154 21.99 9.75 11.21
C ALA A 154 20.74 9.11 10.59
N ALA A 155 19.60 9.20 11.27
CA ALA A 155 18.33 8.74 10.74
C ALA A 155 17.88 9.63 9.57
N GLY A 156 17.43 9.00 8.49
CA GLY A 156 16.86 9.66 7.33
C GLY A 156 15.54 9.02 6.92
N THR A 157 14.79 9.74 6.09
CA THR A 157 13.56 9.26 5.46
C THR A 157 13.68 9.53 3.97
N PHE A 158 13.23 8.58 3.16
CA PHE A 158 13.06 8.73 1.72
C PHE A 158 11.60 8.51 1.35
N GLU A 159 11.08 9.36 0.48
CA GLU A 159 9.71 9.28 -0.01
C GLU A 159 9.73 9.28 -1.55
N GLY A 160 8.96 8.38 -2.14
CA GLY A 160 8.83 8.25 -3.59
C GLY A 160 7.36 8.21 -4.00
N TRP A 161 7.11 8.75 -5.19
CA TRP A 161 5.78 8.86 -5.79
C TRP A 161 5.83 8.26 -7.19
N LEU A 162 4.90 7.35 -7.49
CA LEU A 162 4.87 6.58 -8.73
C LEU A 162 3.52 6.74 -9.41
N VAL A 163 3.53 7.06 -10.70
CA VAL A 163 2.36 7.00 -11.55
C VAL A 163 2.38 5.67 -12.29
N VAL A 164 1.35 4.87 -12.10
CA VAL A 164 1.16 3.57 -12.74
C VAL A 164 -0.15 3.55 -13.51
N ASP A 165 -0.34 2.53 -14.34
CA ASP A 165 -1.63 2.24 -14.96
C ASP A 165 -2.76 2.17 -13.91
N LYS A 166 -4.01 2.40 -14.36
CA LYS A 166 -5.16 2.34 -13.45
C LYS A 166 -5.21 0.98 -12.75
N LEU A 167 -5.22 1.01 -11.41
CA LEU A 167 -5.38 -0.18 -10.60
C LEU A 167 -6.81 -0.66 -10.71
N LEU A 168 -6.97 -1.98 -10.79
CA LEU A 168 -8.28 -2.61 -10.87
C LEU A 168 -8.97 -2.53 -9.49
N PRO A 169 -10.28 -2.26 -9.43
CA PRO A 169 -10.99 -2.00 -8.18
C PRO A 169 -11.15 -3.24 -7.29
N ASP A 170 -10.99 -4.44 -7.84
CA ASP A 170 -11.11 -5.72 -7.14
C ASP A 170 -9.76 -6.30 -6.69
N TYR A 171 -8.68 -5.51 -6.78
CA TYR A 171 -7.34 -5.92 -6.38
C TYR A 171 -6.89 -5.19 -5.12
N ASP A 172 -6.27 -5.94 -4.21
CA ASP A 172 -5.61 -5.38 -3.04
C ASP A 172 -4.25 -4.78 -3.42
N VAL A 173 -3.78 -3.80 -2.65
CA VAL A 173 -2.47 -3.20 -2.83
C VAL A 173 -1.67 -3.33 -1.55
N GLU A 174 -0.50 -3.97 -1.64
CA GLU A 174 0.40 -4.18 -0.52
C GLU A 174 1.78 -3.57 -0.82
N ALA A 175 2.43 -3.00 0.18
CA ALA A 175 3.80 -2.51 0.08
C ALA A 175 4.74 -3.45 0.84
N VAL A 176 5.75 -3.96 0.14
CA VAL A 176 6.77 -4.85 0.71
C VAL A 176 8.11 -4.14 0.65
N VAL A 177 8.77 -4.03 1.82
CA VAL A 177 10.03 -3.31 1.94
C VAL A 177 11.16 -4.29 2.27
N SER A 178 12.20 -4.32 1.44
CA SER A 178 13.36 -5.20 1.60
C SER A 178 14.68 -4.41 1.60
N GLU A 179 15.75 -5.03 2.11
CA GLU A 179 17.11 -4.46 2.08
C GLU A 179 17.96 -4.97 0.91
N ARG A 180 17.50 -6.02 0.23
CA ARG A 180 18.10 -6.57 -0.98
C ARG A 180 17.03 -6.77 -2.04
N ASP A 181 17.45 -6.74 -3.29
CA ASP A 181 16.61 -7.11 -4.44
C ASP A 181 16.31 -8.61 -4.38
N GLU A 182 15.37 -9.00 -3.52
CA GLU A 182 14.96 -10.39 -3.30
C GLU A 182 14.10 -10.93 -4.45
N TRP A 183 13.64 -10.04 -5.33
CA TRP A 183 12.83 -10.37 -6.51
C TRP A 183 13.67 -10.80 -7.73
N ALA A 184 15.00 -10.70 -7.70
CA ALA A 184 15.85 -11.29 -8.72
C ALA A 184 16.03 -12.79 -8.41
N PRO A 185 15.71 -13.71 -9.34
CA PRO A 185 15.96 -15.13 -9.12
C PRO A 185 17.43 -15.33 -8.77
N ARG A 186 17.70 -15.99 -7.63
CA ARG A 186 19.05 -16.18 -7.07
C ARG A 186 20.02 -16.88 -8.03
N GLU A 187 19.53 -17.47 -9.11
CA GLU A 187 20.33 -18.16 -10.13
C GLU A 187 21.21 -17.24 -10.99
N LEU A 188 20.94 -15.93 -11.04
CA LEU A 188 21.75 -14.97 -11.82
C LEU A 188 22.89 -14.31 -11.05
N LEU A 189 23.11 -14.68 -9.79
CA LEU A 189 24.23 -14.21 -8.97
C LEU A 189 25.22 -15.36 -8.69
N LYS A 190 25.73 -15.99 -9.77
CA LYS A 190 27.00 -16.73 -9.67
C LYS A 190 28.14 -15.73 -9.88
N PRO A 191 29.16 -15.72 -9.00
CA PRO A 191 30.33 -14.85 -9.13
C PRO A 191 31.15 -15.17 -10.39
#